data_AF-A0A1S1XY23-F1
#
_entry.id   AF-A0A1S1XY23-F1
#
_cell.length_a   1.000
_cell.length_b   1.000
_cell.length_c   1.000
_cell.angle_alpha   90.00
_cell.angle_beta   90.00
_cell.angle_gamma   90.00
#
_symmetry.space_group_name_H-M   'P 1'
#
loop_
_entity.id
_entity.type
_entity.pdbx_description
1 polymer ?
#
loop_
_entity_poly.entity_id
_entity_poly.type
_entity_poly.pdbx_seq_one_letter_code
_entity_poly.pdbx_strand_id
1 'polypeptide(L)'
;MKNCWAVLSASAGSNQTVLYNATVTLSGSASDVTKAVKRWQWRQISGKKVKLRNANRASASFVSPSVAGTLKFMLTVTDKAKPKAYAVVSVTVVPSAPGLTLVSQNFNANQAIAAGQTQVLTWSVRNDSGYTLCAREGGISSCKIALVAANGTGGLTYTTIQPESTDDWANGVTKDFSVSAIAPATIPAGSYQQAWTFSYDSGQSLPIAGNDSGLSAQLSVAPIVSVSLLNAYYGSDASDTYHAGDSITQGTSKVLNWVVKNNSNTSLDSVVLAAGTATGNLQVAAISPASVASWASGESKTFSVTVTAPADDLGGSHALNWNLSYGGGTALTLDNSQQIGFSLQTPNPNIHLVLVRRYFENNAAVVDGSQIAQGGGRTVKWDIRNDSSVVLNNVSLSPGSATGNLTIGAISPAVANTWGIGETKTFSVAVSASVGVLSGRHGKAWSLALDGNPLNLDGNQTVGFSLTTAPLSCEVSASPSLVGLTKLNTNGVAAIASSASWSCVKDNSSGLIWEVKSDDGGLRDKDNVYTWSEAQAYVQSVNAQGLCGAFDWRLPTAEELLSLVGARTDDASARVTRLIDYDFYPNSQTADYWSNSDSSDGNAWGVSFEDGGYVLNAKTSAHYVRLVRDAN
;
A
#
# COMPACT_ATOMS: atom_id res chain seq x y z
N MET A 1 -55.91 56.12 -101.47
CA MET A 1 -56.67 56.49 -100.25
C MET A 1 -55.76 56.34 -99.04
N LYS A 2 -55.58 57.44 -98.31
CA LYS A 2 -55.04 57.62 -96.93
C LYS A 2 -53.76 56.87 -96.55
N ASN A 3 -52.65 57.63 -96.56
CA ASN A 3 -51.42 57.35 -95.82
C ASN A 3 -51.77 56.96 -94.36
N CYS A 4 -51.42 55.74 -93.96
CA CYS A 4 -51.35 55.38 -92.55
C CYS A 4 -50.25 56.23 -91.90
N TRP A 5 -50.66 57.17 -91.04
CA TRP A 5 -49.72 57.94 -90.22
C TRP A 5 -48.87 56.97 -89.40
N ALA A 6 -47.55 57.05 -89.58
CA ALA A 6 -46.59 56.35 -88.72
C ALA A 6 -46.78 56.82 -87.27
N VAL A 7 -47.23 55.91 -86.40
CA VAL A 7 -47.52 56.24 -85.00
C VAL A 7 -46.25 56.03 -84.18
N LEU A 8 -45.78 57.09 -83.53
CA LEU A 8 -44.79 57.00 -82.46
C LEU A 8 -45.46 56.34 -81.25
N SER A 9 -44.89 55.25 -80.73
CA SER A 9 -45.36 54.61 -79.49
C SER A 9 -44.32 54.77 -78.38
N ALA A 10 -44.80 54.89 -77.14
CA ALA A 10 -43.98 54.96 -75.94
C ALA A 10 -44.35 53.82 -75.00
N SER A 11 -43.36 53.27 -74.30
CA SER A 11 -43.55 52.36 -73.17
C SER A 11 -42.72 52.85 -72.00
N ALA A 12 -43.34 52.94 -70.82
CA ALA A 12 -42.69 53.39 -69.59
C ALA A 12 -42.09 52.23 -68.78
N GLY A 13 -42.07 51.01 -69.34
CA GLY A 13 -41.70 49.78 -68.65
C GLY A 13 -42.81 49.22 -67.77
N SER A 14 -42.53 48.11 -67.11
CA SER A 14 -43.46 47.46 -66.17
C SER A 14 -43.56 48.22 -64.85
N ASN A 15 -44.69 48.09 -64.16
CA ASN A 15 -44.84 48.60 -62.79
C ASN A 15 -43.80 47.97 -61.85
N GLN A 16 -43.36 48.73 -60.84
CA GLN A 16 -42.32 48.33 -59.89
C GLN A 16 -42.82 48.42 -58.45
N THR A 17 -42.28 47.58 -57.57
CA THR A 17 -42.44 47.70 -56.10
C THR A 17 -41.05 47.85 -55.50
N VAL A 18 -40.84 48.88 -54.67
CA VAL A 18 -39.52 49.27 -54.15
C VAL A 18 -39.58 49.62 -52.67
N LEU A 19 -38.48 49.36 -51.96
CA LEU A 19 -38.33 49.70 -50.54
C LEU A 19 -38.10 51.20 -50.33
N TYR A 20 -38.14 51.66 -49.08
CA TYR A 20 -37.71 53.01 -48.70
C TYR A 20 -36.25 53.26 -49.09
N ASN A 21 -35.97 54.48 -49.55
CA ASN A 21 -34.63 54.95 -49.91
C ASN A 21 -33.92 54.13 -51.00
N ALA A 22 -34.66 53.28 -51.72
CA ALA A 22 -34.13 52.49 -52.83
C ALA A 22 -33.90 53.36 -54.06
N THR A 23 -32.85 53.07 -54.80
CA THR A 23 -32.63 53.69 -56.12
C THR A 23 -33.50 52.99 -57.15
N VAL A 24 -34.44 53.74 -57.73
CA VAL A 24 -35.40 53.25 -58.72
C VAL A 24 -34.98 53.72 -60.10
N THR A 25 -35.00 52.82 -61.08
CA THR A 25 -34.74 53.15 -62.49
C THR A 25 -36.02 53.01 -63.31
N LEU A 26 -36.41 54.08 -63.99
CA LEU A 26 -37.53 54.13 -64.93
C LEU A 26 -36.97 53.95 -66.34
N SER A 27 -37.26 52.80 -66.96
CA SER A 27 -36.71 52.42 -68.27
C SER A 27 -37.77 52.61 -69.35
N GLY A 28 -37.62 53.67 -70.13
CA GLY A 28 -38.51 54.01 -71.23
C GLY A 28 -38.02 53.41 -72.54
N SER A 29 -38.93 52.92 -73.35
CA SER A 29 -38.67 52.56 -74.74
C SER A 29 -39.67 53.25 -75.66
N ALA A 30 -39.30 53.37 -76.93
CA ALA A 30 -40.14 53.96 -77.96
C ALA A 30 -39.88 53.23 -79.27
N SER A 31 -40.96 52.91 -79.99
CA SER A 31 -40.87 52.35 -81.32
C SER A 31 -41.18 53.44 -82.33
N ASP A 32 -40.27 53.61 -83.28
CA ASP A 32 -40.44 54.50 -84.42
C ASP A 32 -39.92 53.80 -85.68
N VAL A 33 -40.79 53.64 -86.67
CA VAL A 33 -40.47 53.03 -87.97
C VAL A 33 -39.39 53.81 -88.75
N THR A 34 -39.14 55.08 -88.40
CA THR A 34 -38.10 55.93 -89.00
C THR A 34 -36.81 56.03 -88.17
N LYS A 35 -36.72 55.31 -87.04
CA LYS A 35 -35.55 55.13 -86.15
C LYS A 35 -34.96 56.38 -85.47
N ALA A 36 -35.65 57.52 -85.38
CA ALA A 36 -35.05 58.74 -84.79
C ALA A 36 -35.91 59.41 -83.71
N VAL A 37 -35.93 58.84 -82.50
CA VAL A 37 -36.49 59.50 -81.32
C VAL A 37 -35.62 60.69 -80.91
N LYS A 38 -36.16 61.92 -80.94
CA LYS A 38 -35.39 63.15 -80.67
C LYS A 38 -35.32 63.55 -79.20
N ARG A 39 -36.40 63.33 -78.42
CA ARG A 39 -36.46 63.80 -77.03
C ARG A 39 -37.30 62.90 -76.12
N TRP A 40 -36.78 62.67 -74.92
CA TRP A 40 -37.42 61.96 -73.82
C TRP A 40 -37.74 62.96 -72.70
N GLN A 41 -38.85 62.76 -72.02
CA GLN A 41 -39.19 63.54 -70.82
C GLN A 41 -40.01 62.71 -69.85
N TRP A 42 -39.48 62.55 -68.64
CA TRP A 42 -40.14 61.93 -67.50
C TRP A 42 -40.71 62.98 -66.58
N ARG A 43 -41.94 62.77 -66.12
CA ARG A 43 -42.57 63.61 -65.10
C ARG A 43 -43.36 62.76 -64.13
N GLN A 44 -43.19 62.99 -62.83
CA GLN A 44 -44.07 62.42 -61.83
C GLN A 44 -45.45 63.08 -61.91
N ILE A 45 -46.50 62.26 -61.94
CA ILE A 45 -47.89 62.71 -62.07
C ILE A 45 -48.74 62.42 -60.82
N SER A 46 -48.29 61.53 -59.92
CA SER A 46 -48.98 61.25 -58.66
C SER A 46 -48.02 60.73 -57.58
N GLY A 47 -48.45 60.81 -56.30
CA GLY A 47 -47.73 60.35 -55.12
C GLY A 47 -46.77 61.39 -54.51
N LYS A 48 -46.04 60.98 -53.46
CA LYS A 48 -45.04 61.82 -52.77
C LYS A 48 -43.95 62.29 -53.75
N LYS A 49 -43.69 63.59 -53.82
CA LYS A 49 -42.72 64.19 -54.76
C LYS A 49 -41.31 63.64 -54.55
N VAL A 50 -40.67 63.19 -55.64
CA VAL A 50 -39.27 62.73 -55.67
C VAL A 50 -38.43 63.55 -56.66
N LYS A 51 -37.11 63.61 -56.43
CA LYS A 51 -36.18 64.25 -57.36
C LYS A 51 -35.74 63.26 -58.44
N LEU A 52 -36.21 63.47 -59.67
CA LEU A 52 -35.79 62.69 -60.84
C LEU A 52 -34.41 63.14 -61.33
N ARG A 53 -33.50 62.19 -61.50
CA ARG A 53 -32.22 62.30 -62.21
C ARG A 53 -32.39 61.79 -63.63
N ASN A 54 -31.72 62.43 -64.59
CA ASN A 54 -31.77 62.06 -66.01
C ASN A 54 -33.19 62.02 -66.60
N ALA A 55 -34.10 62.87 -66.10
CA ALA A 55 -35.50 62.91 -66.54
C ALA A 55 -35.69 63.18 -68.05
N ASN A 56 -34.66 63.65 -68.76
CA ASN A 56 -34.66 63.92 -70.19
C ASN A 56 -34.03 62.79 -71.05
N ARG A 57 -33.74 61.62 -70.46
CA ARG A 57 -33.18 60.45 -71.15
C ARG A 57 -34.20 59.30 -71.19
N ALA A 58 -33.92 58.27 -71.98
CA ALA A 58 -34.73 57.05 -72.01
C ALA A 58 -34.80 56.37 -70.64
N SER A 59 -33.68 56.38 -69.91
CA SER A 59 -33.59 55.90 -68.53
C SER A 59 -33.46 57.09 -67.56
N ALA A 60 -34.42 57.22 -66.64
CA ALA A 60 -34.39 58.17 -65.54
C ALA A 60 -34.33 57.43 -64.20
N SER A 61 -33.86 58.08 -63.14
CA SER A 61 -33.79 57.45 -61.83
C SER A 61 -34.18 58.40 -60.69
N PHE A 62 -34.59 57.84 -59.55
CA PHE A 62 -34.83 58.58 -58.32
C PHE A 62 -34.55 57.71 -57.11
N VAL A 63 -34.51 58.34 -55.93
CA VAL A 63 -34.50 57.63 -54.64
C VAL A 63 -35.92 57.65 -54.09
N SER A 64 -36.49 56.48 -53.81
CA SER A 64 -37.85 56.35 -53.26
C SER A 64 -37.97 57.04 -51.90
N PRO A 65 -39.12 57.66 -51.58
CA PRO A 65 -39.34 58.32 -50.30
C PRO A 65 -39.46 57.31 -49.16
N SER A 66 -39.20 57.74 -47.93
CA SER A 66 -39.43 56.94 -46.72
C SER A 66 -40.91 56.97 -46.25
N VAL A 67 -41.85 57.00 -47.20
CA VAL A 67 -43.30 57.05 -46.95
C VAL A 67 -43.97 56.08 -47.90
N ALA A 68 -44.86 55.22 -47.39
CA ALA A 68 -45.56 54.23 -48.19
C ALA A 68 -46.55 54.86 -49.16
N GLY A 69 -46.77 54.22 -50.32
CA GLY A 69 -47.78 54.60 -51.30
C GLY A 69 -47.33 54.46 -52.74
N THR A 70 -48.25 54.65 -53.68
CA THR A 70 -47.96 54.53 -55.12
C THR A 70 -47.55 55.87 -55.73
N LEU A 71 -46.41 55.88 -56.41
CA LEU A 71 -45.97 56.96 -57.28
C LEU A 71 -46.32 56.61 -58.73
N LYS A 72 -46.79 57.59 -59.52
CA LYS A 72 -47.00 57.38 -60.97
C LYS A 72 -46.13 58.34 -61.77
N PHE A 73 -45.48 57.82 -62.81
CA PHE A 73 -44.61 58.59 -63.69
C PHE A 73 -45.07 58.46 -65.13
N MET A 74 -45.10 59.58 -65.83
CA MET A 74 -45.42 59.65 -67.24
C MET A 74 -44.16 59.90 -68.05
N LEU A 75 -43.90 59.02 -69.01
CA LEU A 75 -42.94 59.21 -70.09
C LEU A 75 -43.61 59.93 -71.25
N THR A 76 -42.97 60.97 -71.77
CA THR A 76 -43.33 61.66 -73.01
C THR A 76 -42.19 61.54 -74.01
N VAL A 77 -42.50 61.02 -75.21
CA VAL A 77 -41.55 60.89 -76.31
C VAL A 77 -41.95 61.83 -77.44
N THR A 78 -41.01 62.61 -77.98
CA THR A 78 -41.27 63.58 -79.06
C THR A 78 -40.38 63.30 -80.28
N ASP A 79 -41.00 63.33 -81.45
CA ASP A 79 -40.37 63.37 -82.78
C ASP A 79 -40.65 64.75 -83.41
N LYS A 80 -39.75 65.25 -84.27
CA LYS A 80 -39.79 66.56 -84.92
C LYS A 80 -41.03 66.78 -85.80
N ALA A 81 -41.62 65.71 -86.33
CA ALA A 81 -42.72 65.79 -87.30
C ALA A 81 -44.00 65.04 -86.92
N LYS A 82 -44.09 64.46 -85.70
CA LYS A 82 -45.21 63.59 -85.28
C LYS A 82 -45.83 64.01 -83.94
N PRO A 83 -47.09 63.63 -83.67
CA PRO A 83 -47.70 63.77 -82.35
C PRO A 83 -46.86 63.11 -81.26
N LYS A 84 -46.87 63.68 -80.05
CA LYS A 84 -46.16 63.12 -78.89
C LYS A 84 -46.79 61.79 -78.47
N ALA A 85 -45.96 60.84 -78.04
CA ALA A 85 -46.40 59.60 -77.43
C ALA A 85 -46.22 59.64 -75.92
N TYR A 86 -47.15 59.02 -75.19
CA TYR A 86 -47.17 58.99 -73.73
C TYR A 86 -47.28 57.56 -73.21
N ALA A 87 -46.62 57.29 -72.08
CA ALA A 87 -46.76 56.05 -71.34
C ALA A 87 -46.67 56.31 -69.83
N VAL A 88 -47.34 55.50 -69.01
CA VAL A 88 -47.35 55.64 -67.55
C VAL A 88 -46.85 54.37 -66.89
N VAL A 89 -46.03 54.52 -65.85
CA VAL A 89 -45.59 53.43 -64.98
C VAL A 89 -45.90 53.78 -63.53
N SER A 90 -46.33 52.78 -62.76
CA SER A 90 -46.57 52.90 -61.32
C SER A 90 -45.42 52.29 -60.54
N VAL A 91 -44.95 52.99 -59.50
CA VAL A 91 -43.97 52.52 -58.54
C VAL A 91 -44.62 52.50 -57.16
N THR A 92 -44.87 51.32 -56.62
CA THR A 92 -45.39 51.15 -55.26
C THR A 92 -44.23 51.19 -54.28
N VAL A 93 -44.20 52.20 -53.42
CA VAL A 93 -43.20 52.37 -52.37
C VAL A 93 -43.74 51.72 -51.11
N VAL A 94 -43.03 50.74 -50.59
CA VAL A 94 -43.38 50.06 -49.34
C VAL A 94 -42.31 50.35 -48.29
N PRO A 95 -42.67 50.40 -47.00
CA PRO A 95 -41.70 50.50 -45.94
C PRO A 95 -40.65 49.40 -46.01
N SER A 96 -39.41 49.69 -45.62
CA SER A 96 -38.62 48.68 -44.91
C SER A 96 -39.17 48.57 -43.49
N ALA A 97 -40.42 48.15 -43.36
CA ALA A 97 -40.91 47.68 -42.08
C ALA A 97 -40.19 46.35 -41.84
N PRO A 98 -39.70 46.07 -40.62
CA PRO A 98 -39.29 44.71 -40.32
C PRO A 98 -40.47 43.81 -40.65
N GLY A 99 -40.28 42.91 -41.62
CA GLY A 99 -41.39 42.12 -42.15
C GLY A 99 -42.06 41.29 -41.05
N LEU A 100 -41.27 40.93 -40.04
CA LEU A 100 -41.64 40.06 -38.95
C LEU A 100 -41.13 40.62 -37.60
N THR A 101 -41.86 40.34 -36.52
CA THR A 101 -41.48 40.68 -35.14
C THR A 101 -41.46 39.40 -34.32
N LEU A 102 -40.36 39.14 -33.59
CA LEU A 102 -40.33 38.07 -32.59
C LEU A 102 -41.16 38.49 -31.37
N VAL A 103 -42.23 37.76 -31.08
CA VAL A 103 -43.14 38.03 -29.95
C VAL A 103 -42.63 37.36 -28.69
N SER A 104 -42.26 36.08 -28.79
CA SER A 104 -41.74 35.30 -27.67
C SER A 104 -40.98 34.08 -28.17
N GLN A 105 -40.21 33.48 -27.27
CA GLN A 105 -39.53 32.21 -27.46
C GLN A 105 -39.56 31.41 -26.16
N ASN A 106 -39.50 30.07 -26.24
CA ASN A 106 -39.59 29.19 -25.06
C ASN A 106 -38.22 28.85 -24.42
N PHE A 107 -37.14 29.50 -24.87
CA PHE A 107 -35.78 29.21 -24.41
C PHE A 107 -35.00 30.50 -24.12
N ASN A 108 -34.01 30.39 -23.25
CA ASN A 108 -33.11 31.49 -22.89
C ASN A 108 -31.81 31.43 -23.69
N ALA A 109 -31.05 32.52 -23.67
CA ALA A 109 -29.67 32.49 -24.15
C ALA A 109 -28.85 31.48 -23.32
N ASN A 110 -28.05 30.64 -23.98
CA ASN A 110 -27.26 29.58 -23.37
C ASN A 110 -28.09 28.53 -22.61
N GLN A 111 -29.27 28.17 -23.13
CA GLN A 111 -30.09 27.12 -22.53
C GLN A 111 -29.30 25.80 -22.49
N ALA A 112 -29.23 25.18 -21.31
CA ALA A 112 -28.52 23.92 -21.14
C ALA A 112 -29.30 22.76 -21.79
N ILE A 113 -28.59 21.90 -22.52
CA ILE A 113 -29.09 20.63 -23.03
C ILE A 113 -28.12 19.51 -22.63
N ALA A 114 -28.63 18.44 -22.03
CA ALA A 114 -27.81 17.30 -21.64
C ALA A 114 -27.51 16.41 -22.86
N ALA A 115 -26.34 15.75 -22.85
CA ALA A 115 -25.98 14.79 -23.88
C ALA A 115 -27.03 13.66 -23.98
N GLY A 116 -27.42 13.29 -25.19
CA GLY A 116 -28.48 12.30 -25.45
C GLY A 116 -29.92 12.82 -25.32
N GLN A 117 -30.12 14.10 -24.97
CA GLN A 117 -31.46 14.69 -24.83
C GLN A 117 -31.90 15.48 -26.07
N THR A 118 -33.19 15.75 -26.15
CA THR A 118 -33.82 16.59 -27.18
C THR A 118 -34.48 17.79 -26.54
N GLN A 119 -34.24 18.99 -27.08
CA GLN A 119 -34.87 20.24 -26.68
C GLN A 119 -35.70 20.79 -27.85
N VAL A 120 -36.99 21.01 -27.61
CA VAL A 120 -37.85 21.70 -28.58
C VAL A 120 -37.68 23.21 -28.41
N LEU A 121 -37.29 23.88 -29.48
CA LEU A 121 -37.14 25.34 -29.56
C LEU A 121 -38.36 25.88 -30.31
N THR A 122 -39.07 26.83 -29.73
CA THR A 122 -40.27 27.44 -30.29
C THR A 122 -40.15 28.95 -30.31
N TRP A 123 -40.48 29.56 -31.44
CA TRP A 123 -40.61 31.00 -31.64
C TRP A 123 -42.02 31.36 -32.05
N SER A 124 -42.62 32.34 -31.37
CA SER A 124 -43.85 32.98 -31.79
C SER A 124 -43.50 34.27 -32.53
N VAL A 125 -43.81 34.32 -33.83
CA VAL A 125 -43.45 35.45 -34.69
C VAL A 125 -44.72 36.09 -35.21
N ARG A 126 -44.78 37.43 -35.25
CA ARG A 126 -45.93 38.19 -35.76
C ARG A 126 -45.56 38.90 -37.05
N ASN A 127 -46.48 38.89 -38.03
CA ASN A 127 -46.35 39.73 -39.21
C ASN A 127 -46.77 41.17 -38.86
N ASP A 128 -45.79 42.08 -38.81
CA ASP A 128 -46.01 43.52 -38.60
C ASP A 128 -45.65 44.35 -39.85
N SER A 129 -45.62 43.71 -41.04
CA SER A 129 -45.26 44.36 -42.30
C SER A 129 -46.27 45.40 -42.81
N GLY A 130 -47.47 45.45 -42.23
CA GLY A 130 -48.57 46.34 -42.63
C GLY A 130 -49.44 45.79 -43.76
N TYR A 131 -49.16 44.59 -44.27
CA TYR A 131 -49.95 43.89 -45.30
C TYR A 131 -49.90 42.37 -45.09
N THR A 132 -50.78 41.62 -45.75
CA THR A 132 -50.71 40.16 -45.74
C THR A 132 -49.51 39.70 -46.57
N LEU A 133 -48.53 39.07 -45.93
CA LEU A 133 -47.42 38.44 -46.64
C LEU A 133 -47.98 37.24 -47.44
N CYS A 134 -47.49 37.07 -48.67
CA CYS A 134 -48.00 36.12 -49.66
C CYS A 134 -49.41 36.37 -50.24
N ALA A 135 -50.13 37.43 -49.85
CA ALA A 135 -51.39 37.76 -50.51
C ALA A 135 -51.17 38.18 -51.97
N ARG A 136 -51.64 37.35 -52.91
CA ARG A 136 -51.79 37.74 -54.31
C ARG A 136 -53.25 37.63 -54.73
N GLU A 137 -53.87 38.77 -54.99
CA GLU A 137 -55.08 38.82 -55.80
C GLU A 137 -54.73 38.31 -57.22
N GLY A 138 -55.20 37.11 -57.56
CA GLY A 138 -55.29 36.65 -58.95
C GLY A 138 -54.07 35.95 -59.56
N GLY A 139 -53.57 34.86 -58.94
CA GLY A 139 -53.03 33.75 -59.74
C GLY A 139 -51.51 33.58 -59.85
N ILE A 140 -50.75 33.63 -58.75
CA ILE A 140 -49.54 32.80 -58.65
C ILE A 140 -49.76 31.78 -57.55
N SER A 141 -49.61 30.50 -57.88
CA SER A 141 -50.00 29.35 -57.07
C SER A 141 -48.91 28.80 -56.13
N SER A 142 -47.90 29.59 -55.75
CA SER A 142 -46.78 29.06 -54.92
C SER A 142 -45.99 30.13 -54.16
N CYS A 143 -46.65 30.95 -53.34
CA CYS A 143 -45.95 31.79 -52.36
C CYS A 143 -46.07 31.15 -50.99
N LYS A 144 -44.98 30.57 -50.49
CA LYS A 144 -44.86 30.15 -49.10
C LYS A 144 -43.71 30.88 -48.42
N ILE A 145 -43.83 30.98 -47.11
CA ILE A 145 -42.82 31.55 -46.21
C ILE A 145 -42.27 30.42 -45.38
N ALA A 146 -40.97 30.17 -45.48
CA ALA A 146 -40.27 29.15 -44.72
C ALA A 146 -39.27 29.80 -43.76
N LEU A 147 -39.08 29.16 -42.61
CA LEU A 147 -37.92 29.39 -41.76
C LEU A 147 -36.84 28.40 -42.22
N VAL A 148 -35.67 28.88 -42.60
CA VAL A 148 -34.60 28.07 -43.19
C VAL A 148 -33.37 28.14 -42.31
N ALA A 149 -32.76 26.98 -42.02
CA ALA A 149 -31.51 26.91 -41.27
C ALA A 149 -30.38 27.63 -42.02
N ALA A 150 -29.68 28.51 -41.32
CA ALA A 150 -28.47 29.20 -41.79
C ALA A 150 -27.21 28.51 -41.24
N ASN A 151 -26.04 29.14 -41.39
CA ASN A 151 -24.81 28.60 -40.80
C ASN A 151 -24.92 28.55 -39.27
N GLY A 152 -24.45 27.45 -38.69
CA GLY A 152 -24.35 27.25 -37.25
C GLY A 152 -22.99 26.64 -36.88
N THR A 153 -22.68 26.66 -35.58
CA THR A 153 -21.61 25.83 -35.04
C THR A 153 -22.11 24.38 -35.04
N GLY A 154 -21.53 23.53 -35.88
CA GLY A 154 -21.93 22.13 -35.99
C GLY A 154 -21.84 21.36 -34.67
N GLY A 155 -22.56 20.23 -34.57
CA GLY A 155 -22.48 19.30 -33.44
C GLY A 155 -23.85 18.85 -32.93
N LEU A 156 -24.82 19.77 -32.89
CA LEU A 156 -26.24 19.44 -32.67
C LEU A 156 -26.90 19.04 -33.98
N THR A 157 -27.83 18.09 -33.92
CA THR A 157 -28.71 17.77 -35.04
C THR A 157 -30.07 18.44 -34.84
N TYR A 158 -30.69 18.90 -35.92
CA TYR A 158 -31.97 19.60 -35.88
C TYR A 158 -32.98 18.87 -36.76
N THR A 159 -34.20 18.71 -36.27
CA THR A 159 -35.29 18.19 -37.10
C THR A 159 -35.71 19.21 -38.15
N THR A 160 -36.56 18.80 -39.10
CA THR A 160 -37.25 19.75 -39.97
C THR A 160 -38.10 20.69 -39.13
N ILE A 161 -38.13 21.97 -39.53
CA ILE A 161 -38.92 23.00 -38.86
C ILE A 161 -40.41 22.72 -39.06
N GLN A 162 -41.20 22.95 -38.02
CA GLN A 162 -42.64 22.77 -38.02
C GLN A 162 -43.36 24.09 -37.66
N PRO A 163 -44.26 24.60 -38.52
CA PRO A 163 -44.56 24.10 -39.86
C PRO A 163 -43.40 24.38 -40.84
N GLU A 164 -43.22 23.51 -41.85
CA GLU A 164 -42.14 23.67 -42.85
C GLU A 164 -42.28 24.96 -43.66
N SER A 165 -43.53 25.39 -43.85
CA SER A 165 -43.86 26.61 -44.55
C SER A 165 -45.24 27.09 -44.11
N THR A 166 -45.50 28.38 -44.31
CA THR A 166 -46.83 28.94 -44.12
C THR A 166 -47.27 29.67 -45.37
N ASP A 167 -48.53 29.48 -45.75
CA ASP A 167 -49.20 30.25 -46.80
C ASP A 167 -49.52 31.67 -46.27
N ASP A 168 -50.53 32.34 -46.84
CA ASP A 168 -50.96 33.69 -46.48
C ASP A 168 -50.80 34.00 -44.98
N TRP A 169 -49.98 35.02 -44.69
CA TRP A 169 -49.69 35.45 -43.34
C TRP A 169 -50.21 36.86 -43.17
N ALA A 170 -51.44 36.99 -42.67
CA ALA A 170 -52.10 38.29 -42.53
C ALA A 170 -51.38 39.21 -41.53
N ASN A 171 -51.48 40.52 -41.78
CA ASN A 171 -50.91 41.53 -40.88
C ASN A 171 -51.52 41.42 -39.48
N GLY A 172 -50.69 41.49 -38.44
CA GLY A 172 -51.05 41.33 -37.04
C GLY A 172 -51.18 39.88 -36.56
N VAL A 173 -51.14 38.88 -37.45
CA VAL A 173 -51.26 37.46 -37.06
C VAL A 173 -49.92 36.93 -36.56
N THR A 174 -49.96 36.20 -35.44
CA THR A 174 -48.82 35.48 -34.88
C THR A 174 -48.85 34.02 -35.33
N LYS A 175 -47.72 33.47 -35.76
CA LYS A 175 -47.53 32.06 -36.09
C LYS A 175 -46.37 31.50 -35.27
N ASP A 176 -46.50 30.25 -34.83
CA ASP A 176 -45.47 29.56 -34.08
C ASP A 176 -44.64 28.67 -35.00
N PHE A 177 -43.32 28.70 -34.82
CA PHE A 177 -42.37 27.85 -35.50
C PHE A 177 -41.56 27.09 -34.46
N SER A 178 -41.34 25.81 -34.71
CA SER A 178 -40.61 24.94 -33.79
C SER A 178 -39.60 24.05 -34.49
N VAL A 179 -38.51 23.73 -33.79
CA VAL A 179 -37.50 22.78 -34.22
C VAL A 179 -36.98 22.02 -33.01
N SER A 180 -36.74 20.72 -33.16
CA SER A 180 -36.11 19.91 -32.11
C SER A 180 -34.60 19.92 -32.31
N ALA A 181 -33.88 20.47 -31.35
CA ALA A 181 -32.43 20.34 -31.22
C ALA A 181 -32.11 19.05 -30.47
N ILE A 182 -31.34 18.17 -31.08
CA ILE A 182 -30.97 16.86 -30.54
C ILE A 182 -29.48 16.89 -30.23
N ALA A 183 -29.13 16.62 -28.98
CA ALA A 183 -27.75 16.48 -28.52
C ALA A 183 -27.34 15.00 -28.60
N PRO A 184 -26.42 14.60 -29.50
CA PRO A 184 -25.85 13.26 -29.50
C PRO A 184 -25.28 12.88 -28.13
N ALA A 185 -25.28 11.59 -27.77
CA ALA A 185 -24.70 11.14 -26.50
C ALA A 185 -23.19 11.45 -26.38
N THR A 186 -22.49 11.53 -27.51
CA THR A 186 -21.05 11.81 -27.60
C THR A 186 -20.75 13.27 -27.93
N ILE A 187 -21.74 14.17 -27.84
CA ILE A 187 -21.53 15.58 -28.18
C ILE A 187 -20.52 16.22 -27.22
N PRO A 188 -19.49 16.93 -27.73
CA PRO A 188 -18.55 17.61 -26.85
C PRO A 188 -19.21 18.63 -25.92
N ALA A 189 -18.57 18.91 -24.79
CA ALA A 189 -18.95 20.04 -23.97
C ALA A 189 -18.66 21.36 -24.72
N GLY A 190 -19.54 22.34 -24.59
CA GLY A 190 -19.35 23.62 -25.27
C GLY A 190 -20.64 24.39 -25.55
N SER A 191 -20.50 25.48 -26.30
CA SER A 191 -21.61 26.31 -26.76
C SER A 191 -21.87 26.04 -28.24
N TYR A 192 -23.14 25.79 -28.55
CA TYR A 192 -23.62 25.48 -29.89
C TYR A 192 -24.66 26.51 -30.31
N GLN A 193 -24.33 27.32 -31.32
CA GLN A 193 -25.23 28.24 -31.98
C GLN A 193 -25.76 27.70 -33.30
N GLN A 194 -27.05 27.88 -33.53
CA GLN A 194 -27.68 27.69 -34.82
C GLN A 194 -28.53 28.91 -35.14
N ALA A 195 -28.43 29.40 -36.37
CA ALA A 195 -29.23 30.51 -36.87
C ALA A 195 -30.27 30.02 -37.89
N TRP A 196 -31.36 30.75 -38.02
CA TRP A 196 -32.42 30.54 -38.99
C TRP A 196 -32.87 31.88 -39.58
N THR A 197 -33.24 31.88 -40.84
CA THR A 197 -33.72 33.07 -41.53
C THR A 197 -35.07 32.79 -42.17
N PHE A 198 -35.98 33.75 -42.15
CA PHE A 198 -37.21 33.65 -42.91
C PHE A 198 -36.92 34.01 -44.37
N SER A 199 -37.52 33.25 -45.29
CA SER A 199 -37.48 33.55 -46.72
C SER A 199 -38.78 33.15 -47.40
N TYR A 200 -39.09 33.83 -48.50
CA TYR A 200 -40.07 33.35 -49.46
C TYR A 200 -39.53 32.12 -50.21
N ASP A 201 -40.40 31.31 -50.81
CA ASP A 201 -40.03 30.24 -51.75
C ASP A 201 -39.16 30.73 -52.92
N SER A 202 -39.21 32.04 -53.24
CA SER A 202 -38.34 32.68 -54.23
C SER A 202 -36.89 32.90 -53.75
N GLY A 203 -36.57 32.55 -52.50
CA GLY A 203 -35.27 32.75 -51.86
C GLY A 203 -35.05 34.18 -51.32
N GLN A 204 -36.03 35.08 -51.45
CA GLN A 204 -35.93 36.43 -50.91
C GLN A 204 -36.07 36.42 -49.37
N SER A 205 -35.09 37.00 -48.67
CA SER A 205 -35.06 37.08 -47.20
C SER A 205 -36.13 38.02 -46.62
N LEU A 206 -36.63 37.65 -45.45
CA LEU A 206 -37.61 38.37 -44.63
C LEU A 206 -36.98 38.70 -43.26
N PRO A 207 -36.50 39.94 -43.04
CA PRO A 207 -35.81 40.30 -41.81
C PRO A 207 -36.77 40.47 -40.63
N ILE A 208 -36.25 40.23 -39.42
CA ILE A 208 -36.96 40.40 -38.14
C ILE A 208 -36.57 41.72 -37.49
N ALA A 209 -37.54 42.40 -36.86
CA ALA A 209 -37.32 43.65 -36.13
C ALA A 209 -36.19 43.53 -35.09
N GLY A 210 -35.16 44.35 -35.22
CA GLY A 210 -34.03 44.37 -34.29
C GLY A 210 -33.06 43.20 -34.43
N ASN A 211 -33.25 42.32 -35.41
CA ASN A 211 -32.36 41.21 -35.70
C ASN A 211 -32.28 40.94 -37.21
N ASP A 212 -31.44 41.71 -37.89
CA ASP A 212 -31.20 41.58 -39.34
C ASP A 212 -30.58 40.21 -39.72
N SER A 213 -30.09 39.45 -38.74
CA SER A 213 -29.50 38.11 -38.91
C SER A 213 -30.51 36.96 -38.75
N GLY A 214 -31.78 37.24 -38.45
CA GLY A 214 -32.85 36.24 -38.32
C GLY A 214 -33.12 35.79 -36.87
N LEU A 215 -33.43 34.50 -36.67
CA LEU A 215 -33.58 33.87 -35.36
C LEU A 215 -32.31 33.08 -35.03
N SER A 216 -31.92 33.00 -33.77
CA SER A 216 -30.78 32.18 -33.34
C SER A 216 -31.05 31.53 -31.99
N ALA A 217 -30.54 30.31 -31.82
CA ALA A 217 -30.51 29.63 -30.54
C ALA A 217 -29.06 29.33 -30.19
N GLN A 218 -28.67 29.68 -28.96
CA GLN A 218 -27.41 29.26 -28.36
C GLN A 218 -27.71 28.29 -27.23
N LEU A 219 -27.27 27.05 -27.39
CA LEU A 219 -27.41 25.98 -26.42
C LEU A 219 -26.04 25.64 -25.84
N SER A 220 -26.00 25.24 -24.57
CA SER A 220 -24.76 24.80 -23.92
C SER A 220 -24.86 23.36 -23.47
N VAL A 221 -23.83 22.56 -23.77
CA VAL A 221 -23.65 21.22 -23.22
C VAL A 221 -22.63 21.31 -22.09
N ALA A 222 -23.04 20.92 -20.89
CA ALA A 222 -22.16 20.89 -19.73
C ALA A 222 -21.07 19.81 -19.88
N PRO A 223 -19.87 20.02 -19.29
CA PRO A 223 -18.87 18.99 -19.21
C PRO A 223 -19.35 17.84 -18.32
N ILE A 224 -19.29 16.64 -18.86
CA ILE A 224 -19.45 15.37 -18.16
C ILE A 224 -18.06 14.78 -18.05
N VAL A 225 -17.61 14.53 -16.83
CA VAL A 225 -16.29 13.97 -16.55
C VAL A 225 -16.44 12.53 -16.07
N SER A 226 -15.87 11.60 -16.82
CA SER A 226 -15.88 10.18 -16.49
C SER A 226 -14.70 9.44 -17.14
N VAL A 227 -14.14 8.49 -16.41
CA VAL A 227 -13.06 7.62 -16.87
C VAL A 227 -13.38 6.17 -16.50
N SER A 228 -13.07 5.21 -17.38
CA SER A 228 -13.28 3.78 -17.13
C SER A 228 -12.00 2.98 -17.26
N LEU A 229 -11.82 1.97 -16.43
CA LEU A 229 -10.79 0.96 -16.62
C LEU A 229 -11.26 -0.04 -17.69
N LEU A 230 -10.56 -0.10 -18.83
CA LEU A 230 -10.87 -1.05 -19.90
C LEU A 230 -10.24 -2.42 -19.65
N ASN A 231 -8.98 -2.43 -19.21
CA ASN A 231 -8.23 -3.65 -18.95
C ASN A 231 -7.10 -3.42 -17.95
N ALA A 232 -6.74 -4.47 -17.21
CA ALA A 232 -5.54 -4.54 -16.38
C ALA A 232 -4.80 -5.85 -16.66
N TYR A 233 -3.51 -5.79 -16.95
CA TYR A 233 -2.74 -6.98 -17.40
C TYR A 233 -1.24 -6.86 -17.09
N TYR A 234 -0.53 -7.97 -17.18
CA TYR A 234 0.91 -8.06 -16.94
C TYR A 234 1.76 -7.97 -18.21
N GLY A 235 2.98 -7.41 -18.07
CA GLY A 235 4.00 -7.43 -19.11
C GLY A 235 3.57 -6.72 -20.40
N SER A 236 3.85 -7.33 -21.54
CA SER A 236 3.46 -6.81 -22.86
C SER A 236 2.26 -7.52 -23.46
N ASP A 237 1.79 -8.60 -22.85
CA ASP A 237 0.69 -9.43 -23.35
C ASP A 237 -0.61 -9.09 -22.64
N ALA A 238 -1.55 -8.47 -23.37
CA ALA A 238 -2.83 -8.05 -22.82
C ALA A 238 -3.77 -9.22 -22.45
N SER A 239 -3.41 -10.46 -22.80
CA SER A 239 -4.14 -11.67 -22.39
C SER A 239 -3.79 -12.17 -20.99
N ASP A 240 -2.65 -11.75 -20.43
CA ASP A 240 -2.24 -12.07 -19.06
C ASP A 240 -2.92 -11.11 -18.08
N THR A 241 -4.22 -11.34 -17.84
CA THR A 241 -5.07 -10.45 -17.06
C THR A 241 -4.66 -10.40 -15.59
N TYR A 242 -4.57 -9.18 -15.06
CA TYR A 242 -4.31 -8.94 -13.65
C TYR A 242 -5.57 -9.18 -12.81
N HIS A 243 -5.43 -9.92 -11.72
CA HIS A 243 -6.45 -10.06 -10.70
C HIS A 243 -5.92 -9.68 -9.31
N ALA A 244 -6.79 -9.09 -8.49
CA ALA A 244 -6.44 -8.75 -7.12
C ALA A 244 -6.17 -10.03 -6.30
N GLY A 245 -5.03 -10.07 -5.62
CA GLY A 245 -4.57 -11.21 -4.84
C GLY A 245 -3.62 -12.14 -5.60
N ASP A 246 -3.32 -11.85 -6.88
CA ASP A 246 -2.36 -12.63 -7.66
C ASP A 246 -1.00 -12.73 -6.97
N SER A 247 -0.34 -13.88 -7.15
CA SER A 247 0.95 -14.14 -6.54
C SER A 247 2.10 -13.46 -7.29
N ILE A 248 3.10 -12.99 -6.55
CA ILE A 248 4.43 -12.62 -7.06
C ILE A 248 5.49 -13.38 -6.26
N THR A 249 6.46 -13.96 -6.95
CA THR A 249 7.54 -14.74 -6.30
C THR A 249 8.64 -13.82 -5.80
N GLN A 250 9.19 -14.11 -4.63
CA GLN A 250 10.35 -13.37 -4.07
C GLN A 250 11.49 -13.28 -5.09
N GLY A 251 12.13 -12.12 -5.16
CA GLY A 251 13.24 -11.84 -6.08
C GLY A 251 12.82 -11.63 -7.55
N THR A 252 11.53 -11.69 -7.87
CA THR A 252 11.01 -11.45 -9.23
C THR A 252 10.32 -10.10 -9.37
N SER A 253 10.12 -9.66 -10.60
CA SER A 253 9.39 -8.43 -10.91
C SER A 253 8.24 -8.69 -11.86
N LYS A 254 7.14 -7.95 -11.69
CA LYS A 254 6.02 -7.91 -12.61
C LYS A 254 5.82 -6.48 -13.09
N VAL A 255 5.53 -6.31 -14.38
CA VAL A 255 5.06 -5.04 -14.94
C VAL A 255 3.54 -5.10 -14.98
N LEU A 256 2.85 -4.19 -14.32
CA LEU A 256 1.39 -4.07 -14.36
C LEU A 256 1.02 -2.90 -15.27
N ASN A 257 -0.04 -3.09 -16.05
CA ASN A 257 -0.56 -2.10 -16.98
C ASN A 257 -2.06 -1.91 -16.75
N TRP A 258 -2.51 -0.66 -16.69
CA TRP A 258 -3.93 -0.29 -16.65
C TRP A 258 -4.27 0.56 -17.87
N VAL A 259 -5.16 0.06 -18.72
CA VAL A 259 -5.69 0.79 -19.87
C VAL A 259 -6.95 1.51 -19.43
N VAL A 260 -6.88 2.83 -19.33
CA VAL A 260 -8.00 3.67 -18.90
C VAL A 260 -8.49 4.47 -20.09
N LYS A 261 -9.81 4.65 -20.20
CA LYS A 261 -10.45 5.44 -21.25
C LYS A 261 -11.07 6.70 -20.68
N ASN A 262 -10.86 7.83 -21.36
CA ASN A 262 -11.60 9.05 -21.10
C ASN A 262 -12.98 8.95 -21.76
N ASN A 263 -14.02 8.68 -20.97
CA ASN A 263 -15.41 8.65 -21.43
C ASN A 263 -16.10 10.02 -21.29
N SER A 264 -15.38 11.01 -20.78
CA SER A 264 -15.85 12.39 -20.68
C SER A 264 -16.22 12.91 -22.07
N ASN A 265 -17.19 13.81 -22.13
CA ASN A 265 -17.48 14.56 -23.36
C ASN A 265 -16.55 15.78 -23.55
N THR A 266 -15.47 15.86 -22.79
CA THR A 266 -14.47 16.91 -22.86
C THR A 266 -13.08 16.30 -22.74
N SER A 267 -12.08 16.99 -23.29
CA SER A 267 -10.69 16.68 -22.97
C SER A 267 -10.42 16.96 -21.50
N LEU A 268 -9.58 16.13 -20.89
CA LEU A 268 -9.09 16.31 -19.53
C LEU A 268 -7.64 16.80 -19.58
N ASP A 269 -7.40 17.97 -19.00
CA ASP A 269 -6.08 18.58 -18.99
C ASP A 269 -5.38 18.37 -17.65
N SER A 270 -4.05 18.27 -17.68
CA SER A 270 -3.18 18.13 -16.50
C SER A 270 -3.61 16.99 -15.57
N VAL A 271 -3.81 15.80 -16.15
CA VAL A 271 -4.15 14.61 -15.37
C VAL A 271 -2.90 14.13 -14.64
N VAL A 272 -3.02 13.88 -13.34
CA VAL A 272 -1.90 13.47 -12.46
C VAL A 272 -2.30 12.24 -11.67
N LEU A 273 -1.35 11.30 -11.53
CA LEU A 273 -1.48 10.11 -10.71
C LEU A 273 -0.66 10.30 -9.42
N ALA A 274 -1.36 10.46 -8.30
CA ALA A 274 -0.73 10.59 -6.99
C ALA A 274 -0.75 9.24 -6.27
N ALA A 275 0.43 8.74 -5.91
CA ALA A 275 0.53 7.51 -5.13
C ALA A 275 -0.13 7.69 -3.75
N GLY A 276 -0.94 6.71 -3.35
CA GLY A 276 -1.46 6.60 -2.00
C GLY A 276 -0.45 5.95 -1.04
N THR A 277 -0.96 5.42 0.05
CA THR A 277 -0.14 4.69 1.04
C THR A 277 0.07 3.25 0.57
N ALA A 278 1.32 2.82 0.46
CA ALA A 278 1.65 1.43 0.19
C ALA A 278 1.43 0.56 1.45
N THR A 279 0.94 -0.66 1.26
CA THR A 279 0.95 -1.72 2.28
C THR A 279 2.00 -2.77 1.89
N GLY A 280 2.76 -3.24 2.89
CA GLY A 280 3.85 -4.18 2.70
C GLY A 280 5.15 -3.54 2.21
N ASN A 281 6.09 -4.36 1.75
CA ASN A 281 7.49 -4.00 1.47
C ASN A 281 7.91 -4.20 -0.01
N LEU A 282 6.96 -4.39 -0.94
CA LEU A 282 7.32 -4.50 -2.36
C LEU A 282 7.96 -3.21 -2.84
N GLN A 283 9.01 -3.34 -3.65
CA GLN A 283 9.65 -2.19 -4.29
C GLN A 283 8.83 -1.80 -5.52
N VAL A 284 8.31 -0.57 -5.53
CA VAL A 284 7.46 -0.08 -6.61
C VAL A 284 8.18 1.04 -7.36
N ALA A 285 8.40 0.84 -8.66
CA ALA A 285 8.97 1.87 -9.53
C ALA A 285 8.00 3.06 -9.70
N ALA A 286 8.50 4.17 -10.24
CA ALA A 286 7.62 5.28 -10.61
C ALA A 286 6.62 4.84 -11.69
N ILE A 287 5.34 5.15 -11.49
CA ILE A 287 4.30 4.90 -12.49
C ILE A 287 4.55 5.75 -13.74
N SER A 288 4.33 5.17 -14.92
CA SER A 288 4.58 5.83 -16.20
C SER A 288 3.38 5.68 -17.14
N PRO A 289 2.86 6.78 -17.71
CA PRO A 289 3.19 8.16 -17.37
C PRO A 289 2.64 8.55 -15.99
N ALA A 290 3.37 9.34 -15.21
CA ALA A 290 2.88 9.89 -13.94
C ALA A 290 1.87 11.04 -14.13
N SER A 291 1.87 11.66 -15.32
CA SER A 291 0.95 12.73 -15.70
C SER A 291 0.65 12.71 -17.20
N VAL A 292 -0.55 13.14 -17.57
CA VAL A 292 -0.99 13.32 -18.96
C VAL A 292 -1.40 14.79 -19.16
N ALA A 293 -0.68 15.51 -20.03
CA ALA A 293 -0.88 16.95 -20.22
C ALA A 293 -2.26 17.28 -20.80
N SER A 294 -2.71 16.50 -21.79
CA SER A 294 -4.02 16.59 -22.43
C SER A 294 -4.46 15.18 -22.79
N TRP A 295 -5.68 14.83 -22.41
CA TRP A 295 -6.29 13.52 -22.66
C TRP A 295 -7.62 13.71 -23.37
N ALA A 296 -7.67 13.41 -24.67
CA ALA A 296 -8.82 13.69 -25.51
C ALA A 296 -10.05 12.85 -25.12
N SER A 297 -11.25 13.37 -25.37
CA SER A 297 -12.50 12.61 -25.22
C SER A 297 -12.47 11.35 -26.11
N GLY A 298 -12.79 10.20 -25.53
CA GLY A 298 -12.79 8.89 -26.19
C GLY A 298 -11.42 8.21 -26.28
N GLU A 299 -10.32 8.90 -25.97
CA GLU A 299 -8.96 8.36 -26.03
C GLU A 299 -8.67 7.44 -24.83
N SER A 300 -7.88 6.38 -25.07
CA SER A 300 -7.34 5.52 -24.02
C SER A 300 -5.85 5.79 -23.76
N LYS A 301 -5.45 5.72 -22.50
CA LYS A 301 -4.05 5.78 -22.05
C LYS A 301 -3.72 4.53 -21.24
N THR A 302 -2.49 4.06 -21.38
CA THR A 302 -1.96 2.97 -20.57
C THR A 302 -1.03 3.53 -19.51
N PHE A 303 -1.27 3.16 -18.26
CA PHE A 303 -0.41 3.46 -17.12
C PHE A 303 0.29 2.18 -16.68
N SER A 304 1.60 2.24 -16.55
CA SER A 304 2.42 1.06 -16.26
C SER A 304 3.29 1.29 -15.04
N VAL A 305 3.45 0.24 -14.23
CA VAL A 305 4.37 0.24 -13.08
C VAL A 305 5.08 -1.09 -12.99
N THR A 306 6.37 -1.05 -12.63
CA THR A 306 7.11 -2.27 -12.29
C THR A 306 7.08 -2.45 -10.78
N VAL A 307 6.67 -3.63 -10.34
CA VAL A 307 6.64 -4.04 -8.94
C VAL A 307 7.61 -5.20 -8.77
N THR A 308 8.53 -5.08 -7.82
CA THR A 308 9.54 -6.08 -7.51
C THR A 308 9.33 -6.59 -6.10
N ALA A 309 9.19 -7.90 -5.95
CA ALA A 309 9.24 -8.55 -4.65
C ALA A 309 10.70 -8.70 -4.21
N PRO A 310 11.11 -8.10 -3.08
CA PRO A 310 12.44 -8.33 -2.53
C PRO A 310 12.74 -9.83 -2.37
N ALA A 311 14.02 -10.20 -2.49
CA ALA A 311 14.44 -11.60 -2.36
C ALA A 311 14.34 -12.14 -0.92
N ASP A 312 14.18 -11.23 0.05
CA ASP A 312 14.04 -11.45 1.49
C ASP A 312 12.61 -11.22 2.00
N ASP A 313 11.64 -11.08 1.10
CA ASP A 313 10.26 -10.85 1.51
C ASP A 313 9.65 -12.07 2.23
N LEU A 314 9.03 -11.80 3.38
CA LEU A 314 8.53 -12.81 4.32
C LEU A 314 7.10 -13.26 4.05
N GLY A 315 6.55 -12.90 2.89
CA GLY A 315 5.17 -13.24 2.54
C GLY A 315 4.18 -12.20 3.06
N GLY A 316 3.00 -12.17 2.44
CA GLY A 316 1.91 -11.30 2.85
C GLY A 316 1.11 -10.72 1.69
N SER A 317 0.27 -9.74 2.02
CA SER A 317 -0.51 -8.98 1.04
C SER A 317 0.06 -7.57 0.92
N HIS A 318 0.24 -7.13 -0.32
CA HIS A 318 0.89 -5.87 -0.65
C HIS A 318 0.02 -5.12 -1.64
N ALA A 319 -0.25 -3.85 -1.36
CA ALA A 319 -1.09 -3.04 -2.22
C ALA A 319 -0.57 -1.62 -2.33
N LEU A 320 -0.79 -1.02 -3.49
CA LEU A 320 -0.62 0.41 -3.70
C LEU A 320 -1.63 0.88 -4.76
N ASN A 321 -2.31 1.97 -4.43
CA ASN A 321 -3.27 2.62 -5.32
C ASN A 321 -2.78 4.03 -5.67
N TRP A 322 -3.12 4.49 -6.86
CA TRP A 322 -2.91 5.85 -7.35
C TRP A 322 -4.26 6.55 -7.52
N ASN A 323 -4.35 7.73 -6.95
CA ASN A 323 -5.48 8.63 -7.11
C ASN A 323 -5.28 9.48 -8.37
N LEU A 324 -6.30 9.51 -9.22
CA LEU A 324 -6.30 10.35 -10.41
C LEU A 324 -6.91 11.70 -10.07
N SER A 325 -6.32 12.75 -10.60
CA SER A 325 -6.89 14.09 -10.57
C SER A 325 -6.63 14.82 -11.89
N TYR A 326 -7.40 15.86 -12.18
CA TYR A 326 -7.26 16.70 -13.37
C TYR A 326 -7.40 18.19 -13.02
N GLY A 327 -7.05 19.07 -13.95
CA GLY A 327 -7.36 20.50 -13.87
C GLY A 327 -6.80 21.22 -12.64
N GLY A 328 -5.70 20.72 -12.07
CA GLY A 328 -5.10 21.32 -10.86
C GLY A 328 -5.58 20.72 -9.53
N GLY A 329 -6.18 19.52 -9.54
CA GLY A 329 -6.40 18.72 -8.32
C GLY A 329 -7.82 18.22 -8.12
N THR A 330 -8.73 18.40 -9.08
CA THR A 330 -10.07 17.82 -9.01
C THR A 330 -9.98 16.31 -9.16
N ALA A 331 -10.57 15.56 -8.23
CA ALA A 331 -10.52 14.09 -8.25
C ALA A 331 -11.24 13.51 -9.47
N LEU A 332 -10.61 12.50 -10.09
CA LEU A 332 -11.21 11.63 -11.11
C LEU A 332 -11.49 10.27 -10.49
N THR A 333 -12.76 9.88 -10.47
CA THR A 333 -13.17 8.56 -10.01
C THR A 333 -13.20 7.60 -11.21
N LEU A 334 -12.47 6.48 -11.17
CA LEU A 334 -12.73 5.38 -12.10
C LEU A 334 -14.01 4.65 -11.65
N ASP A 335 -14.78 4.15 -12.61
CA ASP A 335 -16.07 3.45 -12.42
C ASP A 335 -16.27 2.79 -11.05
N ASN A 336 -17.43 3.00 -10.42
CA ASN A 336 -17.80 2.42 -9.12
C ASN A 336 -16.78 2.66 -7.99
N SER A 337 -16.02 3.75 -8.03
CA SER A 337 -14.97 4.10 -7.06
C SER A 337 -13.72 3.23 -7.11
N GLN A 338 -13.46 2.59 -8.24
CA GLN A 338 -12.19 1.89 -8.44
C GLN A 338 -11.03 2.90 -8.54
N GLN A 339 -9.84 2.42 -8.19
CA GLN A 339 -8.58 3.16 -8.29
C GLN A 339 -7.67 2.40 -9.24
N ILE A 340 -6.73 3.11 -9.89
CA ILE A 340 -5.58 2.44 -10.50
C ILE A 340 -4.74 1.91 -9.36
N GLY A 341 -4.44 0.63 -9.34
CA GLY A 341 -3.70 0.06 -8.23
C GLY A 341 -3.58 -1.45 -8.31
N PHE A 342 -2.73 -1.99 -7.46
CA PHE A 342 -2.50 -3.42 -7.35
C PHE A 342 -2.72 -3.90 -5.93
N SER A 343 -3.02 -5.19 -5.81
CA SER A 343 -3.01 -5.99 -4.60
C SER A 343 -2.40 -7.33 -5.01
N LEU A 344 -1.17 -7.58 -4.60
CA LEU A 344 -0.43 -8.82 -4.87
C LEU A 344 -0.19 -9.57 -3.56
N GLN A 345 0.06 -10.86 -3.68
CA GLN A 345 0.45 -11.71 -2.57
C GLN A 345 1.84 -12.31 -2.82
N THR A 346 2.68 -12.29 -1.80
CA THR A 346 3.89 -13.11 -1.78
C THR A 346 3.61 -14.34 -0.91
N PRO A 347 3.90 -15.56 -1.39
CA PRO A 347 3.73 -16.76 -0.58
C PRO A 347 4.60 -16.69 0.67
N ASN A 348 4.06 -17.12 1.82
CA ASN A 348 4.86 -17.27 3.04
C ASN A 348 6.02 -18.24 2.76
N PRO A 349 7.28 -17.82 2.91
CA PRO A 349 8.41 -18.69 2.64
C PRO A 349 8.51 -19.77 3.71
N ASN A 350 9.04 -20.93 3.31
CA ASN A 350 9.48 -21.93 4.29
C ASN A 350 10.82 -21.45 4.86
N ILE A 351 10.83 -21.09 6.14
CA ILE A 351 12.04 -20.65 6.85
C ILE A 351 12.63 -21.85 7.59
N HIS A 352 13.83 -22.25 7.21
CA HIS A 352 14.50 -23.44 7.72
C HIS A 352 16.00 -23.23 7.85
N LEU A 353 16.53 -23.35 9.07
CA LEU A 353 17.97 -23.23 9.35
C LEU A 353 18.52 -24.54 9.92
N VAL A 354 19.62 -25.00 9.36
CA VAL A 354 20.24 -26.29 9.73
C VAL A 354 21.59 -26.05 10.37
N LEU A 355 21.79 -26.58 11.59
CA LEU A 355 23.12 -26.62 12.21
C LEU A 355 23.96 -27.68 11.50
N VAL A 356 24.94 -27.26 10.70
CA VAL A 356 25.83 -28.17 9.97
C VAL A 356 26.84 -28.81 10.92
N ARG A 357 27.49 -27.99 11.76
CA ARG A 357 28.44 -28.47 12.76
C ARG A 357 28.74 -27.43 13.83
N ARG A 358 29.17 -27.93 14.99
CA ARG A 358 29.63 -27.16 16.15
C ARG A 358 31.05 -27.56 16.50
N TYR A 359 32.00 -26.62 16.52
CA TYR A 359 33.43 -26.90 16.67
C TYR A 359 34.18 -25.77 17.39
N PHE A 360 35.38 -26.05 17.90
CA PHE A 360 36.28 -25.08 18.50
C PHE A 360 37.20 -24.43 17.47
N GLU A 361 37.98 -23.42 17.86
CA GLU A 361 38.95 -22.72 16.99
C GLU A 361 39.93 -23.66 16.25
N ASN A 362 40.25 -24.82 16.83
CA ASN A 362 41.12 -25.85 16.27
C ASN A 362 40.38 -26.90 15.39
N ASN A 363 39.13 -26.63 14.99
CA ASN A 363 38.29 -27.52 14.19
C ASN A 363 37.86 -28.83 14.91
N ALA A 364 38.14 -28.98 16.22
CA ALA A 364 37.64 -30.09 17.01
C ALA A 364 36.14 -29.93 17.30
N ALA A 365 35.35 -31.00 17.17
CA ALA A 365 33.92 -30.97 17.46
C ALA A 365 33.65 -30.60 18.93
N VAL A 366 32.65 -29.76 19.18
CA VAL A 366 32.17 -29.50 20.54
C VAL A 366 31.17 -30.58 20.90
N VAL A 367 31.59 -31.51 21.76
CA VAL A 367 30.71 -32.49 22.40
C VAL A 367 30.21 -31.91 23.72
N ASP A 368 28.97 -32.20 24.07
CA ASP A 368 28.39 -31.77 25.35
C ASP A 368 29.22 -32.31 26.53
N GLY A 369 29.77 -31.41 27.35
CA GLY A 369 30.73 -31.74 28.40
C GLY A 369 32.20 -31.57 28.01
N SER A 370 32.51 -31.05 26.82
CA SER A 370 33.89 -30.71 26.41
C SER A 370 34.59 -29.83 27.45
N GLN A 371 35.88 -30.07 27.69
CA GLN A 371 36.60 -29.41 28.77
C GLN A 371 37.11 -28.01 28.38
N ILE A 372 37.11 -27.09 29.33
CA ILE A 372 37.83 -25.82 29.31
C ILE A 372 38.63 -25.68 30.61
N ALA A 373 39.93 -25.44 30.50
CA ALA A 373 40.79 -25.28 31.69
C ALA A 373 40.46 -23.96 32.41
N GLN A 374 40.62 -23.95 33.73
CA GLN A 374 40.52 -22.72 34.52
C GLN A 374 41.62 -21.73 34.12
N GLY A 375 41.27 -20.46 33.92
CA GLY A 375 42.13 -19.44 33.31
C GLY A 375 42.26 -19.56 31.78
N GLY A 376 41.67 -20.59 31.17
CA GLY A 376 41.70 -20.84 29.72
C GLY A 376 40.51 -20.21 28.99
N GLY A 377 40.71 -20.01 27.68
CA GLY A 377 39.70 -19.51 26.76
C GLY A 377 39.58 -20.42 25.53
N ARG A 378 38.36 -20.57 25.01
CA ARG A 378 38.07 -21.24 23.74
C ARG A 378 37.08 -20.42 22.93
N THR A 379 37.11 -20.54 21.62
CA THR A 379 36.10 -19.96 20.73
C THR A 379 35.22 -21.08 20.20
N VAL A 380 33.95 -21.05 20.58
CA VAL A 380 32.95 -21.96 20.02
C VAL A 380 32.45 -21.38 18.71
N LYS A 381 32.39 -22.21 17.66
CA LYS A 381 31.92 -21.88 16.32
C LYS A 381 30.76 -22.77 15.92
N TRP A 382 29.79 -22.20 15.22
CA TRP A 382 28.65 -22.88 14.65
C TRP A 382 28.54 -22.54 13.18
N ASP A 383 28.68 -23.55 12.33
CA ASP A 383 28.36 -23.42 10.90
C ASP A 383 26.89 -23.77 10.75
N ILE A 384 26.09 -22.80 10.31
CA ILE A 384 24.65 -22.91 10.12
C ILE A 384 24.39 -22.68 8.64
N ARG A 385 23.54 -23.52 8.02
CA ARG A 385 23.13 -23.39 6.62
C ARG A 385 21.70 -22.85 6.53
N ASN A 386 21.49 -21.93 5.60
CA ASN A 386 20.15 -21.46 5.26
C ASN A 386 19.50 -22.40 4.24
N ASP A 387 18.61 -23.27 4.69
CA ASP A 387 17.81 -24.16 3.82
C ASP A 387 16.40 -23.59 3.55
N SER A 388 16.19 -22.31 3.88
CA SER A 388 14.93 -21.61 3.62
C SER A 388 14.69 -21.43 2.12
N SER A 389 13.44 -21.23 1.74
CA SER A 389 13.07 -20.89 0.36
C SER A 389 13.33 -19.42 0.00
N VAL A 390 13.98 -18.66 0.88
CA VAL A 390 14.15 -17.20 0.79
C VAL A 390 15.53 -16.80 1.31
N VAL A 391 16.06 -15.68 0.79
CA VAL A 391 17.26 -15.05 1.35
C VAL A 391 16.87 -14.46 2.71
N LEU A 392 17.68 -14.67 3.75
CA LEU A 392 17.44 -14.09 5.06
C LEU A 392 18.36 -12.90 5.28
N ASN A 393 17.79 -11.76 5.64
CA ASN A 393 18.54 -10.56 6.00
C ASN A 393 18.40 -10.30 7.50
N ASN A 394 19.39 -9.64 8.11
CA ASN A 394 19.40 -9.26 9.52
C ASN A 394 19.17 -10.41 10.52
N VAL A 395 19.66 -11.62 10.21
CA VAL A 395 19.59 -12.73 11.16
C VAL A 395 20.59 -12.47 12.29
N SER A 396 20.09 -12.30 13.50
CA SER A 396 20.89 -12.06 14.70
C SER A 396 20.95 -13.31 15.56
N LEU A 397 22.05 -13.47 16.29
CA LEU A 397 22.19 -14.48 17.33
C LEU A 397 22.12 -13.77 18.68
N SER A 398 21.08 -14.03 19.46
CA SER A 398 20.87 -13.42 20.77
C SER A 398 21.20 -14.40 21.90
N PRO A 399 21.89 -13.95 22.96
CA PRO A 399 22.13 -14.78 24.14
C PRO A 399 20.82 -15.13 24.86
N GLY A 400 20.57 -16.42 25.09
CA GLY A 400 19.46 -16.94 25.89
C GLY A 400 19.81 -17.08 27.38
N SER A 401 19.01 -17.88 28.10
CA SER A 401 19.19 -18.18 29.52
C SER A 401 20.50 -18.93 29.78
N ALA A 402 21.31 -18.41 30.70
CA ALA A 402 22.61 -18.95 31.06
C ALA A 402 22.53 -19.88 32.29
N THR A 403 23.42 -20.87 32.36
CA THR A 403 23.71 -21.62 33.59
C THR A 403 25.22 -21.62 33.86
N GLY A 404 25.65 -21.12 35.02
CA GLY A 404 27.04 -21.14 35.47
C GLY A 404 27.84 -19.83 35.31
N ASN A 405 29.12 -19.86 35.70
CA ASN A 405 30.00 -18.68 35.86
C ASN A 405 31.01 -18.49 34.71
N LEU A 406 30.73 -18.97 33.50
CA LEU A 406 31.60 -18.73 32.32
C LEU A 406 31.48 -17.28 31.83
N THR A 407 32.61 -16.67 31.47
CA THR A 407 32.62 -15.36 30.82
C THR A 407 32.46 -15.54 29.31
N ILE A 408 31.47 -14.86 28.75
CA ILE A 408 31.08 -14.97 27.34
C ILE A 408 31.44 -13.67 26.64
N GLY A 409 32.26 -13.76 25.60
CA GLY A 409 32.63 -12.63 24.75
C GLY A 409 31.53 -12.22 23.78
N ALA A 410 31.82 -11.22 22.96
CA ALA A 410 30.91 -10.77 21.91
C ALA A 410 30.70 -11.88 20.86
N ILE A 411 29.50 -11.91 20.29
CA ILE A 411 29.16 -12.79 19.18
C ILE A 411 29.73 -12.20 17.89
N SER A 412 30.37 -13.02 17.07
CA SER A 412 30.95 -12.63 15.79
C SER A 412 30.55 -13.59 14.67
N PRO A 413 29.86 -13.13 13.60
CA PRO A 413 29.26 -11.80 13.49
C PRO A 413 28.04 -11.66 14.42
N ALA A 414 27.78 -10.46 14.93
CA ALA A 414 26.59 -10.21 15.75
C ALA A 414 25.28 -10.32 14.94
N VAL A 415 25.34 -9.93 13.65
CA VAL A 415 24.23 -10.00 12.70
C VAL A 415 24.76 -10.50 11.35
N ALA A 416 24.02 -11.41 10.73
CA ALA A 416 24.20 -11.84 9.34
C ALA A 416 23.27 -11.02 8.44
N ASN A 417 23.81 -9.98 7.80
CA ASN A 417 23.02 -9.01 7.03
C ASN A 417 22.43 -9.58 5.73
N THR A 418 23.10 -10.53 5.09
CA THR A 418 22.59 -11.21 3.89
C THR A 418 23.02 -12.66 3.89
N TRP A 419 22.04 -13.56 3.90
CA TRP A 419 22.24 -15.00 4.01
C TRP A 419 21.48 -15.72 2.90
N GLY A 420 22.21 -16.04 1.83
CA GLY A 420 21.67 -16.66 0.62
C GLY A 420 21.14 -18.08 0.85
N ILE A 421 20.27 -18.53 -0.05
CA ILE A 421 19.71 -19.89 -0.04
C ILE A 421 20.85 -20.89 -0.26
N GLY A 422 20.93 -21.91 0.60
CA GLY A 422 22.00 -22.92 0.64
C GLY A 422 23.33 -22.42 1.20
N GLU A 423 23.48 -21.13 1.49
CA GLU A 423 24.71 -20.55 2.03
C GLU A 423 24.91 -20.98 3.50
N THR A 424 26.16 -21.29 3.87
CA THR A 424 26.55 -21.56 5.25
C THR A 424 27.25 -20.35 5.85
N LYS A 425 26.81 -19.89 7.02
CA LYS A 425 27.49 -18.86 7.81
C LYS A 425 28.00 -19.39 9.12
N THR A 426 29.15 -18.88 9.54
CA THR A 426 29.78 -19.23 10.80
C THR A 426 29.52 -18.15 11.84
N PHE A 427 28.84 -18.51 12.93
CA PHE A 427 28.78 -17.70 14.14
C PHE A 427 29.83 -18.19 15.13
N SER A 428 30.42 -17.28 15.89
CA SER A 428 31.44 -17.59 16.88
C SER A 428 31.27 -16.78 18.15
N VAL A 429 31.64 -17.38 19.27
CA VAL A 429 31.68 -16.69 20.57
C VAL A 429 32.90 -17.15 21.35
N ALA A 430 33.64 -16.18 21.90
CA ALA A 430 34.71 -16.48 22.84
C ALA A 430 34.11 -16.85 24.20
N VAL A 431 34.65 -17.89 24.83
CA VAL A 431 34.22 -18.39 26.13
C VAL A 431 35.46 -18.56 26.98
N SER A 432 35.45 -18.01 28.19
CA SER A 432 36.56 -18.13 29.13
C SER A 432 36.08 -18.56 30.50
N ALA A 433 36.85 -19.42 31.14
CA ALA A 433 36.64 -19.81 32.52
C ALA A 433 37.61 -19.00 33.39
N SER A 434 37.14 -17.90 33.99
CA SER A 434 37.97 -17.07 34.87
C SER A 434 38.56 -17.89 36.03
N VAL A 435 39.70 -17.44 36.56
CA VAL A 435 40.30 -18.01 37.77
C VAL A 435 39.27 -17.92 38.90
N GLY A 436 38.83 -19.06 39.45
CA GLY A 436 37.77 -19.14 40.46
C GLY A 436 36.44 -19.76 40.01
N VAL A 437 36.23 -20.06 38.72
CA VAL A 437 35.03 -20.82 38.29
C VAL A 437 35.09 -22.25 38.84
N LEU A 438 34.10 -22.64 39.65
CA LEU A 438 34.00 -23.97 40.26
C LEU A 438 33.92 -25.06 39.18
N SER A 439 34.52 -26.23 39.46
CA SER A 439 34.42 -27.40 38.60
C SER A 439 32.96 -27.82 38.45
N GLY A 440 32.50 -27.99 37.23
CA GLY A 440 31.11 -28.34 36.97
C GLY A 440 30.71 -28.15 35.53
N ARG A 441 29.47 -28.51 35.21
CA ARG A 441 28.87 -28.34 33.89
C ARG A 441 28.32 -26.91 33.79
N HIS A 442 28.89 -26.11 32.89
CA HIS A 442 28.45 -24.76 32.60
C HIS A 442 27.92 -24.72 31.17
N GLY A 443 26.83 -24.02 30.94
CA GLY A 443 26.18 -24.02 29.63
C GLY A 443 25.56 -22.68 29.31
N LYS A 444 25.50 -22.39 28.03
CA LYS A 444 24.73 -21.26 27.53
C LYS A 444 24.11 -21.61 26.21
N ALA A 445 22.90 -21.11 26.01
CA ALA A 445 22.11 -21.31 24.82
C ALA A 445 21.90 -19.95 24.15
N TRP A 446 21.92 -19.92 22.83
CA TRP A 446 21.62 -18.75 22.01
C TRP A 446 20.45 -19.05 21.08
N SER A 447 19.59 -18.06 20.85
CA SER A 447 18.50 -18.14 19.89
C SER A 447 18.84 -17.33 18.64
N LEU A 448 18.45 -17.84 17.48
CA LEU A 448 18.46 -17.04 16.26
C LEU A 448 17.17 -16.23 16.18
N ALA A 449 17.27 -15.02 15.65
CA ALA A 449 16.13 -14.17 15.39
C ALA A 449 16.26 -13.44 14.05
N LEU A 450 15.17 -13.39 13.28
CA LEU A 450 15.01 -12.65 12.04
C LEU A 450 14.24 -11.36 12.33
N ASP A 451 14.89 -10.21 12.17
CA ASP A 451 14.32 -8.89 12.54
C ASP A 451 13.71 -8.88 13.97
N GLY A 452 14.34 -9.60 14.89
CA GLY A 452 13.90 -9.74 16.29
C GLY A 452 12.86 -10.85 16.55
N ASN A 453 12.32 -11.50 15.52
CA ASN A 453 11.41 -12.64 15.67
C ASN A 453 12.19 -13.96 15.77
N PRO A 454 11.93 -14.83 16.77
CA PRO A 454 12.66 -16.08 16.94
C PRO A 454 12.58 -17.01 15.72
N LEU A 455 13.72 -17.59 15.33
CA LEU A 455 13.83 -18.63 14.31
C LEU A 455 14.09 -19.99 14.95
N ASN A 456 13.48 -21.04 14.39
CA ASN A 456 13.77 -22.41 14.78
C ASN A 456 14.98 -22.94 14.01
N LEU A 457 15.93 -23.51 14.74
CA LEU A 457 16.90 -24.47 14.21
C LEU A 457 16.35 -25.87 14.45
N ASP A 458 16.50 -26.76 13.46
CA ASP A 458 16.00 -28.14 13.45
C ASP A 458 15.89 -28.80 14.84
N GLY A 459 14.64 -29.02 15.28
CA GLY A 459 14.28 -29.90 16.41
C GLY A 459 14.76 -29.51 17.81
N ASN A 460 15.58 -28.48 17.99
CA ASN A 460 16.03 -28.03 19.31
C ASN A 460 16.30 -26.52 19.29
N GLN A 461 15.48 -25.76 20.04
CA GLN A 461 15.29 -24.31 19.87
C GLN A 461 16.47 -23.39 20.23
N THR A 462 17.71 -23.87 20.31
CA THR A 462 18.88 -23.01 20.55
C THR A 462 20.17 -23.57 19.97
N VAL A 463 21.05 -22.65 19.56
CA VAL A 463 22.47 -22.91 19.35
C VAL A 463 23.14 -22.90 20.72
N GLY A 464 23.32 -24.05 21.36
CA GLY A 464 23.88 -24.14 22.71
C GLY A 464 25.21 -24.87 22.79
N PHE A 465 25.88 -24.77 23.92
CA PHE A 465 26.94 -25.70 24.33
C PHE A 465 26.87 -25.97 25.83
N SER A 466 27.46 -27.09 26.22
CA SER A 466 27.83 -27.32 27.60
C SER A 466 29.33 -27.66 27.68
N LEU A 467 30.05 -26.90 28.48
CA LEU A 467 31.46 -27.13 28.78
C LEU A 467 31.60 -27.55 30.24
N THR A 468 32.59 -28.37 30.53
CA THR A 468 32.99 -28.65 31.90
C THR A 468 34.27 -27.90 32.20
N THR A 469 34.28 -27.15 33.30
CA THR A 469 35.54 -26.66 33.86
C THR A 469 36.21 -27.82 34.58
N ALA A 470 37.32 -28.28 34.03
CA ALA A 470 38.15 -29.28 34.68
C ALA A 470 38.81 -28.65 35.92
N PRO A 471 38.96 -29.35 37.05
CA PRO A 471 40.09 -29.06 37.92
C PRO A 471 41.37 -29.23 37.10
N LEU A 472 42.40 -28.42 37.36
CA LEU A 472 43.75 -28.59 36.76
C LEU A 472 44.12 -30.08 36.81
N SER A 473 44.12 -30.78 35.67
CA SER A 473 44.34 -32.22 35.63
C SER A 473 45.78 -32.54 35.25
N CYS A 474 46.37 -33.50 35.94
CA CYS A 474 47.20 -34.49 35.27
C CYS A 474 46.40 -35.80 35.30
N GLU A 475 46.27 -36.44 34.14
CA GLU A 475 45.35 -37.54 33.75
C GLU A 475 45.47 -38.80 34.67
N VAL A 476 44.55 -39.78 34.75
CA VAL A 476 44.00 -40.67 33.69
C VAL A 476 42.80 -41.50 34.25
N SER A 477 41.78 -41.72 33.39
CA SER A 477 40.74 -42.78 33.28
C SER A 477 40.02 -43.42 34.50
N ALA A 478 38.68 -43.39 34.44
CA ALA A 478 37.65 -44.09 35.25
C ALA A 478 37.70 -45.65 35.12
N SER A 479 37.15 -46.54 35.96
CA SER A 479 35.97 -46.67 36.88
C SER A 479 36.19 -47.95 37.75
N PRO A 480 35.29 -48.43 38.67
CA PRO A 480 34.01 -47.94 39.20
C PRO A 480 33.94 -47.84 40.75
N SER A 481 32.92 -47.12 41.21
CA SER A 481 32.51 -46.91 42.60
C SER A 481 31.89 -48.15 43.28
N LEU A 482 32.23 -48.38 44.55
CA LEU A 482 31.44 -49.18 45.49
C LEU A 482 31.51 -48.57 46.91
N VAL A 483 30.31 -48.38 47.49
CA VAL A 483 29.91 -48.20 48.89
C VAL A 483 30.11 -46.85 49.60
N GLY A 484 29.00 -46.10 49.73
CA GLY A 484 28.48 -45.42 50.94
C GLY A 484 29.27 -44.31 51.63
N LEU A 485 30.60 -44.37 51.68
CA LEU A 485 31.45 -43.50 52.49
C LEU A 485 32.33 -42.60 51.61
N THR A 486 32.70 -41.43 52.11
CA THR A 486 33.53 -40.45 51.40
C THR A 486 34.61 -39.92 52.33
N LYS A 487 35.89 -40.17 51.98
CA LYS A 487 37.04 -39.62 52.70
C LYS A 487 37.07 -38.10 52.55
N LEU A 488 37.34 -37.37 53.64
CA LEU A 488 37.48 -35.91 53.66
C LEU A 488 38.87 -35.51 54.15
N ASN A 489 39.48 -34.49 53.54
CA ASN A 489 40.76 -33.93 53.99
C ASN A 489 40.60 -33.08 55.26
N THR A 490 41.70 -32.48 55.74
CA THR A 490 41.75 -31.62 56.95
C THR A 490 40.83 -30.40 56.91
N ASN A 491 40.27 -30.05 55.75
CA ASN A 491 39.36 -28.92 55.55
C ASN A 491 37.90 -29.36 55.30
N GLY A 492 37.58 -30.66 55.45
CA GLY A 492 36.21 -31.17 55.28
C GLY A 492 35.78 -31.35 53.82
N VAL A 493 36.73 -31.29 52.88
CA VAL A 493 36.47 -31.48 51.44
C VAL A 493 36.76 -32.92 51.05
N ALA A 494 35.90 -33.51 50.21
CA ALA A 494 36.08 -34.87 49.70
C ALA A 494 37.47 -35.05 49.08
N ALA A 495 38.23 -35.99 49.63
CA ALA A 495 39.59 -36.30 49.23
C ALA A 495 39.59 -37.17 47.96
N ILE A 496 40.55 -36.90 47.08
CA ILE A 496 40.75 -37.64 45.82
C ILE A 496 41.43 -38.98 46.12
N ALA A 497 41.03 -40.06 45.41
CA ALA A 497 41.33 -41.46 45.71
C ALA A 497 42.83 -41.89 45.79
N SER A 498 43.79 -40.98 45.60
CA SER A 498 45.23 -41.26 45.75
C SER A 498 45.91 -40.50 46.90
N SER A 499 45.17 -39.76 47.73
CA SER A 499 45.76 -39.16 48.94
C SER A 499 45.81 -40.21 50.06
N ALA A 500 47.02 -40.60 50.48
CA ALA A 500 47.23 -41.56 51.57
C ALA A 500 46.73 -41.06 52.95
N SER A 501 46.27 -39.82 53.07
CA SER A 501 45.84 -39.21 54.33
C SER A 501 44.50 -38.49 54.18
N TRP A 502 43.52 -38.86 55.00
CA TRP A 502 42.25 -38.16 55.20
C TRP A 502 42.01 -38.01 56.71
N SER A 503 41.31 -36.96 57.12
CA SER A 503 41.13 -36.63 58.54
C SER A 503 39.71 -36.88 59.03
N CYS A 504 38.76 -36.99 58.11
CA CYS A 504 37.37 -37.33 58.41
C CYS A 504 36.77 -38.24 57.33
N VAL A 505 35.67 -38.90 57.65
CA VAL A 505 34.89 -39.73 56.71
C VAL A 505 33.44 -39.32 56.80
N LYS A 506 32.84 -38.95 55.66
CA LYS A 506 31.40 -38.72 55.54
C LYS A 506 30.71 -40.03 55.20
N ASP A 507 29.74 -40.41 56.01
CA ASP A 507 28.77 -41.43 55.66
C ASP A 507 27.63 -40.78 54.85
N ASN A 508 27.51 -41.15 53.58
CA ASN A 508 26.49 -40.60 52.70
C ASN A 508 25.09 -41.15 52.99
N SER A 509 24.97 -42.21 53.80
CA SER A 509 23.68 -42.80 54.16
C SER A 509 23.06 -42.14 55.38
N SER A 510 23.84 -41.90 56.44
CA SER A 510 23.38 -41.21 57.65
C SER A 510 23.52 -39.68 57.57
N GLY A 511 24.41 -39.18 56.69
CA GLY A 511 24.78 -37.77 56.66
C GLY A 511 25.69 -37.37 57.82
N LEU A 512 26.25 -38.34 58.56
CA LEU A 512 27.22 -38.08 59.63
C LEU A 512 28.64 -37.98 59.07
N ILE A 513 29.47 -37.15 59.72
CA ILE A 513 30.91 -37.06 59.46
C ILE A 513 31.64 -37.52 60.71
N TRP A 514 32.55 -38.47 60.52
CA TRP A 514 33.30 -39.13 61.56
C TRP A 514 34.75 -38.71 61.57
N GLU A 515 35.30 -38.54 62.77
CA GLU A 515 36.72 -38.31 62.97
C GLU A 515 37.55 -39.52 62.52
N VAL A 516 38.71 -39.28 61.90
CA VAL A 516 39.75 -40.30 61.68
C VAL A 516 40.94 -40.01 62.59
N LYS A 517 41.31 -41.01 63.40
CA LYS A 517 42.42 -40.94 64.35
C LYS A 517 43.77 -40.84 63.62
N SER A 518 44.70 -40.07 64.19
CA SER A 518 46.09 -40.01 63.73
C SER A 518 46.95 -41.05 64.46
N ASP A 519 48.18 -41.24 63.98
CA ASP A 519 49.25 -42.01 64.65
C ASP A 519 50.49 -41.11 64.67
N ASP A 520 50.42 -40.06 65.49
CA ASP A 520 51.36 -38.93 65.50
C ASP A 520 51.72 -38.42 66.91
N GLY A 521 51.24 -39.08 67.96
CA GLY A 521 51.39 -38.66 69.36
C GLY A 521 50.65 -37.36 69.71
N GLY A 522 49.82 -36.84 68.79
CA GLY A 522 49.06 -35.62 68.96
C GLY A 522 47.76 -35.82 69.75
N LEU A 523 46.94 -34.77 69.81
CA LEU A 523 45.65 -34.79 70.53
C LEU A 523 44.76 -35.96 70.06
N ARG A 524 44.69 -36.19 68.75
CA ARG A 524 43.79 -37.16 68.11
C ARG A 524 44.47 -38.50 67.81
N ASP A 525 45.57 -38.79 68.51
CA ASP A 525 46.31 -40.03 68.38
C ASP A 525 45.45 -41.26 68.73
N LYS A 526 45.71 -42.37 68.04
CA LYS A 526 45.00 -43.64 68.17
C LYS A 526 45.23 -44.35 69.49
N ASP A 527 46.31 -44.05 70.22
CA ASP A 527 46.67 -44.68 71.49
C ASP A 527 46.15 -43.87 72.70
N ASN A 528 45.55 -42.70 72.46
CA ASN A 528 44.96 -41.88 73.51
C ASN A 528 43.63 -42.48 74.00
N VAL A 529 43.58 -42.76 75.31
CA VAL A 529 42.38 -43.16 76.04
C VAL A 529 41.99 -42.09 77.05
N TYR A 530 40.70 -41.98 77.34
CA TYR A 530 40.13 -40.92 78.17
C TYR A 530 39.15 -41.50 79.18
N THR A 531 39.18 -41.02 80.41
CA THR A 531 38.01 -41.16 81.31
C THR A 531 36.82 -40.42 80.70
N TRP A 532 35.59 -40.73 81.13
CA TRP A 532 34.40 -40.14 80.52
C TRP A 532 34.37 -38.60 80.66
N SER A 533 34.88 -38.06 81.77
CA SER A 533 35.05 -36.60 81.94
C SER A 533 36.12 -36.01 81.04
N GLU A 534 37.24 -36.71 80.83
CA GLU A 534 38.30 -36.27 79.92
C GLU A 534 37.86 -36.33 78.45
N ALA A 535 36.98 -37.27 78.09
CA ALA A 535 36.40 -37.35 76.75
C ALA A 535 35.58 -36.09 76.40
N GLN A 536 34.89 -35.49 77.38
CA GLN A 536 34.19 -34.22 77.17
C GLN A 536 35.17 -33.05 76.98
N ALA A 537 36.29 -33.03 77.70
CA ALA A 537 37.36 -32.03 77.51
C ALA A 537 38.07 -32.22 76.16
N TYR A 538 38.21 -33.47 75.70
CA TYR A 538 38.73 -33.81 74.38
C TYR A 538 37.87 -33.22 73.25
N VAL A 539 36.53 -33.30 73.36
CA VAL A 539 35.60 -32.66 72.40
C VAL A 539 35.88 -31.15 72.28
N GLN A 540 36.02 -30.45 73.41
CA GLN A 540 36.30 -29.02 73.41
C GLN A 540 37.64 -28.69 72.73
N SER A 541 38.65 -29.54 72.96
CA SER A 541 39.99 -29.38 72.38
C SER A 541 40.01 -29.63 70.87
N VAL A 542 39.26 -30.62 70.37
CA VAL A 542 39.13 -30.88 68.92
C VAL A 542 38.34 -29.78 68.22
N ASN A 543 37.28 -29.28 68.86
CA ASN A 543 36.52 -28.14 68.32
C ASN A 543 37.37 -26.89 68.21
N ALA A 544 38.24 -26.61 69.19
CA ALA A 544 39.18 -25.50 69.10
C ALA A 544 40.18 -25.63 67.93
N GLN A 545 40.47 -26.86 67.46
CA GLN A 545 41.36 -27.12 66.33
C GLN A 545 40.68 -26.99 64.96
N GLY A 546 39.35 -26.92 64.89
CA GLY A 546 38.63 -26.82 63.62
C GLY A 546 38.81 -28.05 62.72
N LEU A 547 38.82 -29.26 63.30
CA LEU A 547 39.06 -30.51 62.56
C LEU A 547 38.11 -30.62 61.36
N CYS A 548 38.65 -30.82 60.16
CA CYS A 548 37.88 -30.89 58.91
C CYS A 548 37.06 -29.63 58.63
N GLY A 549 37.58 -28.46 59.04
CA GLY A 549 36.90 -27.17 58.92
C GLY A 549 35.71 -27.01 59.87
N ALA A 550 35.54 -27.91 60.84
CA ALA A 550 34.38 -28.02 61.70
C ALA A 550 34.70 -27.77 63.18
N PHE A 551 33.77 -27.11 63.88
CA PHE A 551 33.92 -26.66 65.27
C PHE A 551 32.79 -27.17 66.19
N ASP A 552 31.97 -28.09 65.70
CA ASP A 552 30.73 -28.61 66.28
C ASP A 552 30.76 -30.14 66.47
N TRP A 553 31.96 -30.71 66.63
CA TRP A 553 32.16 -32.11 66.97
C TRP A 553 31.56 -32.44 68.34
N ARG A 554 31.03 -33.66 68.46
CA ARG A 554 30.47 -34.20 69.70
C ARG A 554 30.83 -35.68 69.87
N LEU A 555 30.67 -36.18 71.10
CA LEU A 555 30.61 -37.62 71.32
C LEU A 555 29.36 -38.19 70.61
N PRO A 556 29.47 -39.36 69.96
CA PRO A 556 28.35 -40.03 69.31
C PRO A 556 27.38 -40.62 70.35
N THR A 557 26.13 -40.87 69.97
CA THR A 557 25.27 -41.80 70.72
C THR A 557 25.78 -43.23 70.54
N ALA A 558 25.37 -44.13 71.44
CA ALA A 558 25.76 -45.52 71.32
C ALA A 558 25.26 -46.15 70.00
N GLU A 559 24.08 -45.75 69.50
CA GLU A 559 23.53 -46.21 68.22
C GLU A 559 24.32 -45.67 67.02
N GLU A 560 24.71 -44.40 67.04
CA GLU A 560 25.56 -43.81 65.98
C GLU A 560 26.91 -44.52 65.94
N LEU A 561 27.52 -44.76 67.10
CA LEU A 561 28.81 -45.42 67.19
C LEU A 561 28.75 -46.88 66.72
N LEU A 562 27.63 -47.57 67.00
CA LEU A 562 27.38 -48.92 66.51
C LEU A 562 27.21 -48.98 64.98
N SER A 563 26.75 -47.90 64.35
CA SER A 563 26.60 -47.84 62.88
C SER A 563 27.91 -47.94 62.11
N LEU A 564 29.04 -47.59 62.74
CA LEU A 564 30.38 -47.77 62.15
C LEU A 564 30.82 -49.22 62.12
N VAL A 565 30.22 -50.07 62.96
CA VAL A 565 30.60 -51.47 63.10
C VAL A 565 29.81 -52.30 62.07
N GLY A 566 30.49 -52.64 60.97
CA GLY A 566 29.93 -53.48 59.91
C GLY A 566 30.02 -54.97 60.23
N ALA A 567 29.03 -55.76 59.79
CA ALA A 567 29.19 -57.21 59.74
C ALA A 567 29.99 -57.58 58.48
N ARG A 568 31.23 -58.05 58.65
CA ARG A 568 32.02 -58.61 57.56
C ARG A 568 31.96 -60.14 57.65
N THR A 569 31.61 -60.79 56.55
CA THR A 569 31.74 -62.24 56.40
C THR A 569 32.96 -62.51 55.52
N ASP A 570 34.07 -62.95 56.12
CA ASP A 570 35.13 -63.63 55.39
C ASP A 570 34.76 -65.12 55.29
N ASP A 571 34.43 -65.58 54.09
CA ASP A 571 34.10 -67.00 53.88
C ASP A 571 35.37 -67.85 53.96
N ALA A 572 35.53 -68.55 55.09
CA ALA A 572 35.87 -69.98 55.14
C ALA A 572 35.84 -70.60 56.56
N SER A 573 35.58 -69.84 57.62
CA SER A 573 35.28 -70.45 58.94
C SER A 573 34.42 -69.54 59.80
N ALA A 574 33.18 -69.97 60.06
CA ALA A 574 32.15 -69.26 60.79
C ALA A 574 32.62 -68.59 62.10
N ARG A 575 32.91 -67.29 62.03
CA ARG A 575 32.70 -66.27 63.07
C ARG A 575 32.38 -64.97 62.35
N VAL A 576 31.21 -64.37 62.59
CA VAL A 576 30.97 -62.99 62.13
C VAL A 576 31.96 -62.12 62.88
N THR A 577 33.03 -61.67 62.22
CA THR A 577 33.89 -60.63 62.77
C THR A 577 33.26 -59.29 62.42
N ARG A 578 32.67 -58.65 63.44
CA ARG A 578 32.17 -57.30 63.31
C ARG A 578 33.37 -56.36 63.39
N LEU A 579 33.68 -55.68 62.30
CA LEU A 579 34.91 -54.90 62.18
C LEU A 579 34.62 -53.52 61.61
N ILE A 580 35.40 -52.54 62.06
CA ILE A 580 35.48 -51.23 61.44
C ILE A 580 36.16 -51.37 60.07
N ASP A 581 35.68 -50.61 59.09
CA ASP A 581 36.32 -50.52 57.78
C ASP A 581 37.66 -49.76 57.87
N TYR A 582 38.76 -50.50 57.95
CA TYR A 582 40.12 -49.95 58.04
C TYR A 582 40.55 -49.17 56.79
N ASP A 583 39.89 -49.36 55.64
CA ASP A 583 40.18 -48.55 54.45
C ASP A 583 39.68 -47.11 54.64
N PHE A 584 38.75 -46.87 55.55
CA PHE A 584 38.22 -45.55 55.93
C PHE A 584 38.66 -45.12 57.34
N TYR A 585 38.99 -46.06 58.22
CA TYR A 585 39.41 -45.77 59.59
C TYR A 585 40.67 -46.59 59.98
N PRO A 586 41.84 -46.32 59.36
CA PRO A 586 43.04 -47.16 59.45
C PRO A 586 43.62 -47.26 60.85
N ASN A 587 43.40 -46.23 61.68
CA ASN A 587 43.94 -46.12 63.04
C ASN A 587 42.87 -46.39 64.11
N SER A 588 41.89 -47.24 63.80
CA SER A 588 40.89 -47.69 64.78
C SER A 588 41.48 -48.78 65.67
N GLN A 589 41.16 -48.75 66.96
CA GLN A 589 41.54 -49.78 67.91
C GLN A 589 40.41 -50.78 68.05
N THR A 590 40.74 -52.05 68.25
CA THR A 590 39.78 -53.10 68.61
C THR A 590 39.57 -53.08 70.13
N ALA A 591 38.76 -52.14 70.61
CA ALA A 591 38.52 -51.91 72.04
C ALA A 591 37.19 -51.16 72.26
N ASP A 592 36.88 -50.82 73.51
CA ASP A 592 35.70 -50.05 73.88
C ASP A 592 35.86 -48.56 73.55
N TYR A 593 34.83 -47.99 72.91
CA TYR A 593 34.73 -46.57 72.59
C TYR A 593 33.60 -45.91 73.36
N TRP A 594 33.87 -44.75 73.96
CA TRP A 594 32.86 -43.99 74.69
C TRP A 594 31.77 -43.43 73.79
N SER A 595 30.52 -43.50 74.27
CA SER A 595 29.41 -42.71 73.75
C SER A 595 29.03 -41.57 74.71
N ASN A 596 28.17 -40.66 74.24
CA ASN A 596 27.58 -39.62 75.08
C ASN A 596 26.39 -40.13 75.94
N SER A 597 26.07 -41.42 75.88
CA SER A 597 24.92 -42.01 76.58
C SER A 597 25.28 -42.33 78.05
N ASP A 598 24.88 -41.45 78.96
CA ASP A 598 25.12 -41.57 80.41
C ASP A 598 24.20 -42.63 81.08
N SER A 599 24.73 -43.38 82.05
CA SER A 599 23.96 -44.19 82.99
C SER A 599 24.20 -43.62 84.40
N SER A 600 23.16 -43.11 85.04
CA SER A 600 23.18 -42.28 86.27
C SER A 600 23.94 -42.84 87.49
N ASP A 601 24.50 -44.05 87.40
CA ASP A 601 25.07 -44.84 88.49
C ASP A 601 26.62 -44.85 88.46
N GLY A 602 27.24 -43.82 87.89
CA GLY A 602 28.71 -43.69 87.79
C GLY A 602 29.34 -44.42 86.60
N ASN A 603 28.52 -44.97 85.71
CA ASN A 603 28.92 -45.65 84.48
C ASN A 603 28.47 -44.85 83.25
N ALA A 604 29.03 -45.14 82.08
CA ALA A 604 28.52 -44.63 80.81
C ALA A 604 28.49 -45.76 79.78
N TRP A 605 27.65 -45.62 78.77
CA TRP A 605 27.57 -46.58 77.68
C TRP A 605 28.69 -46.32 76.66
N GLY A 606 29.17 -47.39 76.07
CA GLY A 606 30.08 -47.38 74.93
C GLY A 606 29.72 -48.49 73.95
N VAL A 607 30.52 -48.59 72.89
CA VAL A 607 30.45 -49.70 71.93
C VAL A 607 31.82 -50.35 71.82
N SER A 608 31.86 -51.66 71.93
CA SER A 608 33.06 -52.47 71.67
C SER A 608 33.26 -52.61 70.16
N PHE A 609 34.42 -52.15 69.68
CA PHE A 609 34.82 -52.33 68.28
C PHE A 609 35.43 -53.72 68.00
N GLU A 610 35.56 -54.58 69.01
CA GLU A 610 35.99 -55.97 68.86
C GLU A 610 34.85 -56.88 68.39
N ASP A 611 33.65 -56.70 68.94
CA ASP A 611 32.50 -57.59 68.72
C ASP A 611 31.20 -56.86 68.36
N GLY A 612 31.20 -55.52 68.34
CA GLY A 612 30.05 -54.68 67.99
C GLY A 612 28.93 -54.72 69.02
N GLY A 613 29.24 -54.94 70.29
CA GLY A 613 28.30 -54.92 71.40
C GLY A 613 28.24 -53.58 72.14
N TYR A 614 27.11 -53.30 72.80
CA TYR A 614 27.04 -52.24 73.80
C TYR A 614 27.78 -52.66 75.07
N VAL A 615 28.60 -51.76 75.60
CA VAL A 615 29.34 -51.97 76.87
C VAL A 615 28.94 -50.89 77.87
N LEU A 616 28.94 -51.26 79.15
CA LEU A 616 28.68 -50.33 80.26
C LEU A 616 29.92 -50.29 81.15
N ASN A 617 30.63 -49.16 81.11
CA ASN A 617 31.94 -49.01 81.75
C ASN A 617 31.91 -47.93 82.83
N ALA A 618 32.71 -48.09 83.87
CA ALA A 618 32.88 -47.08 84.91
C ALA A 618 33.47 -45.79 84.32
N LYS A 619 32.89 -44.62 84.65
CA LYS A 619 33.34 -43.32 84.12
C LYS A 619 34.80 -43.00 84.46
N THR A 620 35.35 -43.64 85.50
CA THR A 620 36.74 -43.51 85.94
C THR A 620 37.73 -44.36 85.12
N SER A 621 37.24 -45.27 84.28
CA SER A 621 38.08 -46.09 83.39
C SER A 621 38.40 -45.34 82.10
N ALA A 622 39.62 -45.51 81.59
CA ALA A 622 40.05 -44.87 80.35
C ALA A 622 39.72 -45.75 79.14
N HIS A 623 38.98 -45.19 78.19
CA HIS A 623 38.56 -45.85 76.94
C HIS A 623 38.75 -44.94 75.73
N TYR A 624 38.65 -45.50 74.52
CA TYR A 624 38.88 -44.74 73.28
C TYR A 624 37.70 -43.83 72.94
N VAL A 625 37.94 -42.82 72.11
CA VAL A 625 36.93 -41.86 71.66
C VAL A 625 37.07 -41.63 70.16
N ARG A 626 35.94 -41.53 69.46
CA ARG A 626 35.85 -41.02 68.07
C ARG A 626 34.70 -40.04 67.98
N LEU A 627 34.97 -38.84 67.51
CA LEU A 627 33.95 -37.81 67.42
C LEU A 627 33.10 -37.93 66.15
N VAL A 628 31.89 -37.40 66.23
CA VAL A 628 30.94 -37.31 65.11
C VAL A 628 30.37 -35.89 65.03
N ARG A 629 29.91 -35.51 63.84
CA ARG A 629 29.06 -34.33 63.60
C ARG A 629 28.10 -34.57 62.43
N ASP A 630 27.15 -33.67 62.25
CA ASP A 630 26.23 -33.68 61.09
C ASP A 630 26.87 -32.98 59.88
N ALA A 631 26.57 -33.45 58.66
CA ALA A 631 27.18 -32.95 57.42
C ALA A 631 26.53 -31.67 56.84
N ASN A 632 25.83 -30.85 57.66
CA ASN A 632 25.07 -29.65 57.25
C ASN A 632 25.67 -28.85 56.09
#